data_AF-A0A6L6IP87-F1
#
_entry.id   AF-A0A6L6IP87-F1
#
_cell.length_a   1.000
_cell.length_b   1.000
_cell.length_c   1.000
_cell.angle_alpha   90.00
_cell.angle_beta   90.00
_cell.angle_gamma   90.00
#
_symmetry.space_group_name_H-M   'P 1'
#
loop_
_entity.id
_entity.type
_entity.pdbx_description
1 polymer ?
#
loop_
_entity_poly.entity_id
_entity_poly.type
_entity_poly.pdbx_seq_one_letter_code
_entity_poly.pdbx_strand_id
1 'polypeptide(L)'
;MENIIFLTLDLVYPDDTGGRKLSLGRILHEREKGNRVVVIHYNYKNQNEEEAKCFFKRNNILYYSFTKKHKSHRFTRFLNYVKACLKLMPEPYFLIDNDVAFRMYLQKKIVEIEPTLISMESIFLGGLRDLANVKKSKLNYTLHNVESEFYFSLCFSEAKKIKKLHYYIQACLLKLIERNIFRNAYKSNDINFTFLSQEDKKKYKEKHIINEDACLINHNNIRTTRRVNREVKFNDPFFLFPGSLDFPANSYSIKKLFENPDIDWGLLPKIVITGSVSDTIRNDFSIYKNISLVGRVPENELHELYSTCIACISPIITGGGIKIKNIEAIKLGIPLIATEFSCIGIDTSAENVIVTENDSCSFYEAMLEYYYELLNNNTLEIKNTSLRSS
;
A
#
# COMPACT_ATOMS: atom_id res chain seq x y z
N MET A 1 28.91 -7.48 -0.25
CA MET A 1 28.48 -6.08 -0.12
C MET A 1 28.08 -5.60 -1.50
N GLU A 2 26.79 -5.36 -1.72
CA GLU A 2 26.27 -4.91 -3.01
C GLU A 2 26.07 -3.39 -3.04
N ASN A 3 26.18 -2.80 -4.23
CA ASN A 3 25.79 -1.42 -4.49
C ASN A 3 24.41 -1.42 -5.14
N ILE A 4 23.39 -1.03 -4.38
CA ILE A 4 21.99 -1.17 -4.80
C ILE A 4 21.39 0.22 -5.03
N ILE A 5 20.82 0.43 -6.22
CA ILE A 5 19.96 1.58 -6.49
C ILE A 5 18.49 1.16 -6.30
N PHE A 6 17.77 1.86 -5.44
CA PHE A 6 16.32 1.84 -5.40
C PHE A 6 15.77 3.01 -6.21
N LEU A 7 15.12 2.70 -7.32
CA LEU A 7 14.48 3.69 -8.17
C LEU A 7 12.99 3.77 -7.83
N THR A 8 12.55 4.95 -7.39
CA THR A 8 11.21 5.17 -6.82
C THR A 8 10.44 6.26 -7.56
N LEU A 9 9.11 6.14 -7.59
CA LEU A 9 8.18 7.13 -8.19
C LEU A 9 7.43 7.97 -7.17
N ASP A 10 7.33 7.47 -5.94
CA ASP A 10 6.78 8.20 -4.82
C ASP A 10 7.91 8.44 -3.81
N LEU A 11 7.83 9.57 -3.11
CA LEU A 11 8.59 9.76 -1.89
C LEU A 11 8.27 8.63 -0.92
N VAL A 12 9.28 7.86 -0.53
CA VAL A 12 9.09 6.74 0.41
C VAL A 12 9.12 7.19 1.87
N TYR A 13 9.48 8.46 2.13
CA TYR A 13 9.41 9.12 3.45
C TYR A 13 8.80 10.52 3.32
N PRO A 14 7.91 10.96 4.23
CA PRO A 14 7.30 10.16 5.31
C PRO A 14 6.50 8.97 4.77
N ASP A 15 6.55 7.85 5.49
CA ASP A 15 5.97 6.55 5.09
C ASP A 15 4.49 6.45 5.48
N ASP A 16 3.71 7.45 5.10
CA ASP A 16 2.31 7.65 5.44
C ASP A 16 1.30 6.82 4.60
N THR A 17 1.78 5.98 3.68
CA THR A 17 0.94 5.12 2.84
C THR A 17 1.56 3.72 2.71
N GLY A 18 0.73 2.71 2.44
CA GLY A 18 1.19 1.32 2.36
C GLY A 18 2.34 1.09 1.37
N GLY A 19 2.25 1.67 0.16
CA GLY A 19 3.30 1.56 -0.85
C GLY A 19 4.64 2.18 -0.40
N ARG A 20 4.58 3.31 0.32
CA ARG A 20 5.77 3.97 0.89
C ARG A 20 6.38 3.15 2.01
N LYS A 21 5.56 2.63 2.94
CA LYS A 21 6.02 1.76 4.05
C LYS A 21 6.76 0.53 3.55
N LEU A 22 6.22 -0.15 2.53
CA LEU A 22 6.85 -1.32 1.93
C LEU A 22 8.17 -1.00 1.24
N SER A 23 8.21 0.09 0.46
CA SER A 23 9.42 0.49 -0.26
C SER A 23 10.51 0.93 0.71
N LEU A 24 10.16 1.73 1.72
CA LEU A 24 11.08 2.14 2.77
C LEU A 24 11.59 0.95 3.57
N GLY A 25 10.71 0.00 3.91
CA GLY A 25 11.07 -1.24 4.60
C GLY A 25 12.14 -2.05 3.86
N ARG A 26 12.01 -2.21 2.54
CA ARG A 26 13.02 -2.87 1.71
C ARG A 26 14.34 -2.10 1.67
N ILE A 27 14.28 -0.77 1.53
CA ILE A 27 15.46 0.10 1.52
C ILE A 27 16.25 -0.05 2.83
N LEU A 28 15.56 -0.03 3.97
CA LEU A 28 16.18 -0.19 5.28
C LEU A 28 16.71 -1.61 5.50
N HIS A 29 15.96 -2.64 5.09
CA HIS A 29 16.39 -4.04 5.18
C HIS A 29 17.70 -4.30 4.43
N GLU A 30 17.83 -3.78 3.21
CA GLU A 30 19.08 -3.90 2.45
C GLU A 30 20.22 -3.11 3.09
N ARG A 31 19.93 -1.96 3.72
CA ARG A 31 20.93 -1.22 4.48
C ARG A 31 21.41 -1.98 5.71
N GLU A 32 20.51 -2.63 6.44
CA GLU A 32 20.79 -3.45 7.63
C GLU A 32 21.63 -4.68 7.31
N LYS A 33 21.47 -5.28 6.12
CA LYS A 33 22.36 -6.33 5.59
C LYS A 33 23.79 -5.86 5.31
N GLY A 34 24.06 -4.55 5.42
CA GLY A 34 25.36 -3.96 5.15
C GLY A 34 25.58 -3.60 3.68
N ASN A 35 24.55 -3.64 2.83
CA ASN A 35 24.67 -3.17 1.44
C ASN A 35 24.78 -1.64 1.38
N ARG A 36 25.45 -1.14 0.33
CA ARG A 36 25.50 0.29 0.03
C ARG A 36 24.25 0.65 -0.76
N VAL A 37 23.33 1.34 -0.10
CA VAL A 37 22.02 1.69 -0.67
C VAL A 37 22.02 3.13 -1.16
N VAL A 38 21.55 3.32 -2.39
CA VAL A 38 21.27 4.63 -2.99
C VAL A 38 19.81 4.68 -3.40
N VAL A 39 19.10 5.73 -3.01
CA VAL A 39 17.71 5.97 -3.42
C VAL A 39 17.70 7.07 -4.48
N ILE A 40 17.12 6.78 -5.65
CA ILE A 40 16.86 7.77 -6.69
C ILE A 40 15.35 7.90 -6.83
N HIS A 41 14.83 9.08 -6.53
CA HIS A 41 13.41 9.40 -6.61
C HIS A 41 13.11 10.23 -7.86
N TYR A 42 12.31 9.70 -8.78
CA TYR A 42 11.79 10.44 -9.92
C TYR A 42 10.52 11.21 -9.51
N ASN A 43 10.69 12.46 -9.11
CA ASN A 43 9.67 13.32 -8.54
C ASN A 43 8.76 13.95 -9.61
N TYR A 44 8.04 13.11 -10.34
CA TYR A 44 7.12 13.58 -11.39
C TYR A 44 5.84 14.20 -10.84
N LYS A 45 5.51 13.96 -9.57
CA LYS A 45 4.37 14.53 -8.83
C LYS A 45 4.70 15.86 -8.15
N ASN A 46 5.95 16.34 -8.21
CA ASN A 46 6.41 17.56 -7.55
C ASN A 46 6.09 17.58 -6.03
N GLN A 47 6.37 16.46 -5.36
CA GLN A 47 6.22 16.27 -3.92
C GLN A 47 7.33 17.01 -3.15
N ASN A 48 7.04 17.46 -1.93
CA ASN A 48 8.02 18.09 -1.04
C ASN A 48 8.96 17.03 -0.43
N GLU A 49 10.24 17.15 -0.72
CA GLU A 49 11.28 16.15 -0.44
C GLU A 49 12.17 16.46 0.78
N GLU A 50 11.94 17.56 1.48
CA GLU A 50 12.83 18.00 2.58
C GLU A 50 12.91 17.00 3.74
N GLU A 51 11.77 16.43 4.14
CA GLU A 51 11.73 15.39 5.16
C GLU A 51 12.46 14.12 4.72
N ALA A 52 12.28 13.71 3.46
CA ALA A 52 12.96 12.53 2.90
C ALA A 52 14.49 12.73 2.87
N LYS A 53 14.96 13.90 2.42
CA LYS A 53 16.40 14.25 2.44
C LYS A 53 16.97 14.16 3.85
N CYS A 54 16.28 14.75 4.83
CA CYS A 54 16.70 14.71 6.24
C CYS A 54 16.75 13.28 6.77
N PHE A 55 15.71 12.48 6.50
CA PHE A 55 15.62 11.10 6.94
C PHE A 55 16.77 10.25 6.37
N PHE A 56 16.99 10.28 5.06
CA PHE A 56 18.03 9.45 4.43
C PHE A 56 19.44 9.87 4.84
N LYS A 57 19.69 11.18 4.99
CA LYS A 57 20.95 11.69 5.53
C LYS A 57 21.23 11.16 6.94
N ARG A 58 20.22 11.19 7.83
CA ARG A 58 20.34 10.66 9.20
C ARG A 58 20.59 9.15 9.25
N ASN A 59 20.05 8.40 8.29
CA ASN A 59 20.23 6.95 8.16
C ASN A 59 21.46 6.55 7.32
N ASN A 60 22.31 7.51 6.96
CA ASN A 60 23.52 7.27 6.15
C ASN A 60 23.22 6.50 4.85
N ILE A 61 22.16 6.94 4.15
CA ILE A 61 21.73 6.44 2.84
C ILE A 61 21.81 7.61 1.86
N LEU A 62 22.43 7.40 0.70
CA LEU A 62 22.50 8.42 -0.34
C LEU A 62 21.12 8.58 -0.99
N TYR A 63 20.59 9.79 -0.98
CA TYR A 63 19.31 10.12 -1.58
C TYR A 63 19.48 11.18 -2.67
N TYR A 64 18.92 10.87 -3.83
CA TYR A 64 18.84 11.77 -4.96
C TYR A 64 17.40 11.92 -5.40
N SER A 65 17.04 13.11 -5.85
CA SER A 65 15.76 13.30 -6.53
C SER A 65 15.94 14.05 -7.84
N PHE A 66 15.13 13.67 -8.82
CA PHE A 66 15.00 14.36 -10.09
C PHE A 66 13.57 14.89 -10.22
N THR A 67 13.44 16.21 -10.29
CA THR A 67 12.16 16.90 -10.50
C THR A 67 12.15 17.51 -11.89
N LYS A 68 11.09 17.26 -12.65
CA LYS A 68 10.92 17.86 -13.97
C LYS A 68 10.74 19.38 -13.84
N LYS A 69 11.57 20.16 -14.53
CA LYS A 69 11.60 21.64 -14.42
C LYS A 69 10.29 22.34 -14.83
N HIS A 70 9.43 21.70 -15.62
CA HIS A 70 8.19 22.31 -16.11
C HIS A 70 6.95 21.58 -15.60
N LYS A 71 6.04 22.32 -14.96
CA LYS A 71 4.68 21.87 -14.67
C LYS A 71 3.93 21.74 -16.00
N SER A 72 3.50 20.53 -16.34
CA SER A 72 2.64 20.34 -17.51
C SER A 72 1.27 20.98 -17.23
N HIS A 73 0.84 21.90 -18.11
CA HIS A 73 -0.52 22.43 -18.06
C HIS A 73 -1.53 21.29 -18.29
N ARG A 74 -2.78 21.43 -17.79
CA ARG A 74 -3.83 20.40 -17.91
C ARG A 74 -4.00 19.91 -19.36
N PHE A 75 -3.94 20.82 -20.33
CA PHE A 75 -4.02 20.49 -21.75
C PHE A 75 -2.83 19.65 -22.24
N THR A 76 -1.61 20.01 -21.86
CA THR A 76 -0.41 19.22 -22.18
C THR A 76 -0.48 17.82 -21.59
N ARG A 77 -1.00 17.70 -20.36
CA ARG A 77 -1.20 16.39 -19.72
C ARG A 77 -2.24 15.56 -20.47
N PHE A 78 -3.35 16.17 -20.88
CA PHE A 78 -4.35 15.49 -21.71
C PHE A 78 -3.76 15.01 -23.06
N LEU A 79 -2.99 15.85 -23.75
CA LEU A 79 -2.30 15.45 -24.99
C LEU A 79 -1.31 14.30 -24.75
N ASN A 80 -0.58 14.33 -23.64
CA ASN A 80 0.32 13.23 -23.28
C ASN A 80 -0.45 11.94 -22.96
N TYR A 81 -1.61 12.03 -22.31
CA TYR A 81 -2.48 10.88 -22.08
C TYR A 81 -2.94 10.25 -23.40
N VAL A 82 -3.40 11.08 -24.36
CA VAL A 82 -3.78 10.61 -25.70
C VAL A 82 -2.60 9.96 -26.42
N LYS A 83 -1.42 10.59 -26.40
CA LYS A 83 -0.20 10.03 -26.99
C LYS A 83 0.20 8.70 -26.34
N ALA A 84 0.09 8.59 -25.01
CA ALA A 84 0.36 7.36 -24.28
C ALA A 84 -0.56 6.23 -24.75
N CYS A 85 -1.87 6.48 -24.86
CA CYS A 85 -2.84 5.52 -25.39
C CYS A 85 -2.53 5.11 -26.84
N LEU A 86 -2.19 6.07 -27.72
CA LEU A 86 -1.79 5.78 -29.11
C LEU A 86 -0.51 4.93 -29.20
N LYS A 87 0.38 5.06 -28.21
CA LYS A 87 1.60 4.24 -28.08
C LYS A 87 1.37 2.95 -27.29
N LEU A 88 0.14 2.66 -26.90
CA LEU A 88 -0.23 1.49 -26.10
C LEU A 88 0.53 1.39 -24.77
N MET A 89 0.77 2.54 -24.14
CA MET A 89 1.45 2.67 -22.85
C MET A 89 0.54 3.38 -21.84
N PRO A 90 0.49 2.92 -20.58
CA PRO A 90 -0.16 3.68 -19.53
C PRO A 90 0.55 5.04 -19.31
N GLU A 91 -0.19 6.07 -18.88
CA GLU A 91 0.31 7.45 -18.84
C GLU A 91 1.64 7.58 -18.07
N PRO A 92 1.80 7.04 -16.84
CA PRO A 92 3.04 7.20 -16.10
C PRO A 92 4.23 6.54 -16.82
N TYR A 93 4.05 5.32 -17.35
CA TYR A 93 5.09 4.62 -18.10
C TYR A 93 5.54 5.44 -19.31
N PHE A 94 4.59 5.94 -20.11
CA PHE A 94 4.90 6.76 -21.28
C PHE A 94 5.69 8.01 -20.91
N LEU A 95 5.27 8.73 -19.86
CA LEU A 95 5.94 9.95 -19.43
C LEU A 95 7.37 9.70 -18.94
N ILE A 96 7.58 8.61 -18.19
CA ILE A 96 8.90 8.23 -17.67
C ILE A 96 9.82 7.80 -18.82
N ASP A 97 9.33 6.92 -19.68
CA ASP A 97 10.11 6.36 -20.79
C ASP A 97 10.59 7.44 -21.76
N ASN A 98 9.78 8.49 -21.96
CA ASN A 98 10.08 9.59 -22.86
C ASN A 98 10.75 10.80 -22.18
N ASP A 99 11.13 10.73 -20.90
CA ASP A 99 11.85 11.82 -20.23
C ASP A 99 13.36 11.72 -20.46
N VAL A 100 13.82 12.34 -21.55
CA VAL A 100 15.23 12.35 -21.97
C VAL A 100 16.15 12.93 -20.89
N ALA A 101 15.72 14.00 -20.21
CA ALA A 101 16.53 14.64 -19.18
C ALA A 101 16.70 13.71 -17.98
N PHE A 102 15.65 12.98 -17.60
CA PHE A 102 15.75 11.98 -16.55
C PHE A 102 16.62 10.78 -16.96
N ARG A 103 16.47 10.28 -18.19
CA ARG A 103 17.32 9.19 -18.72
C ARG A 103 18.80 9.55 -18.67
N MET A 104 19.18 10.76 -19.13
CA MET A 104 20.57 11.24 -19.07
C MET A 104 21.07 11.38 -17.62
N TYR A 105 20.24 11.92 -16.75
CA TYR A 105 20.54 12.05 -15.32
C TYR A 105 20.80 10.68 -14.67
N LEU A 106 19.90 9.72 -14.89
CA LEU A 106 19.99 8.38 -14.35
C LEU A 106 21.20 7.63 -14.90
N GLN A 107 21.49 7.74 -16.20
CA GLN A 107 22.68 7.17 -16.81
C GLN A 107 23.97 7.67 -16.13
N LYS A 108 24.09 9.00 -15.92
CA LYS A 108 25.25 9.57 -15.20
C LYS A 108 25.37 8.98 -13.80
N LYS A 109 24.25 8.84 -13.09
CA LYS A 109 24.25 8.26 -11.74
C LYS A 109 24.60 6.78 -11.72
N ILE A 110 24.14 5.99 -12.70
CA ILE A 110 24.53 4.58 -12.83
C ILE A 110 26.05 4.46 -13.04
N VAL A 111 26.65 5.33 -13.86
CA VAL A 111 28.11 5.35 -14.07
C VAL A 111 28.87 5.75 -12.81
N GLU A 112 28.37 6.74 -12.05
CA GLU A 112 28.99 7.22 -10.80
C GLU A 112 28.88 6.22 -9.65
N ILE A 113 27.73 5.55 -9.53
CA ILE A 113 27.43 4.66 -8.40
C ILE A 113 27.98 3.25 -8.63
N GLU A 114 28.03 2.82 -9.89
CA GLU A 114 28.37 1.46 -10.33
C GLU A 114 27.56 0.40 -9.57
N PRO A 115 26.23 0.38 -9.75
CA PRO A 115 25.36 -0.54 -9.03
C PRO A 115 25.51 -1.97 -9.55
N THR A 116 25.53 -2.93 -8.63
CA THR A 116 25.38 -4.36 -8.95
C THR A 116 23.91 -4.70 -9.24
N LEU A 117 22.99 -3.98 -8.59
CA LEU A 117 21.55 -4.17 -8.70
C LEU A 117 20.81 -2.83 -8.79
N ILE A 118 19.83 -2.75 -9.69
CA ILE A 118 18.86 -1.66 -9.75
C ILE A 118 17.47 -2.24 -9.47
N SER A 119 16.90 -1.90 -8.31
CA SER A 119 15.52 -2.24 -7.94
C SER A 119 14.56 -1.16 -8.45
N MET A 120 13.68 -1.55 -9.36
CA MET A 120 12.59 -0.72 -9.88
C MET A 120 11.36 -0.90 -8.99
N GLU A 121 11.06 0.09 -8.16
CA GLU A 121 9.98 0.04 -7.16
C GLU A 121 8.58 0.30 -7.76
N SER A 122 8.42 0.10 -9.06
CA SER A 122 7.14 0.20 -9.77
C SER A 122 7.27 -0.35 -11.19
N ILE A 123 6.22 -1.00 -11.69
CA ILE A 123 6.16 -1.46 -13.08
C ILE A 123 6.30 -0.31 -14.10
N PHE A 124 5.90 0.91 -13.71
CA PHE A 124 5.96 2.10 -14.57
C PHE A 124 7.39 2.54 -14.89
N LEU A 125 8.39 2.06 -14.12
CA LEU A 125 9.81 2.30 -14.37
C LEU A 125 10.40 1.35 -15.43
N GLY A 126 9.64 0.33 -15.88
CA GLY A 126 10.15 -0.69 -16.78
C GLY A 126 10.58 -0.20 -18.17
N GLY A 127 10.18 1.02 -18.56
CA GLY A 127 10.69 1.68 -19.76
C GLY A 127 12.20 1.97 -19.70
N LEU A 128 12.76 2.08 -18.49
CA LEU A 128 14.16 2.47 -18.26
C LEU A 128 15.13 1.27 -18.22
N ARG A 129 14.65 0.07 -18.53
CA ARG A 129 15.44 -1.17 -18.41
C ARG A 129 16.73 -1.16 -19.24
N ASP A 130 16.73 -0.44 -20.36
CA ASP A 130 17.90 -0.32 -21.24
C ASP A 130 19.08 0.37 -20.55
N LEU A 131 18.81 1.21 -19.54
CA LEU A 131 19.84 1.91 -18.78
C LEU A 131 20.67 0.98 -17.87
N ALA A 132 20.16 -0.21 -17.53
CA ALA A 132 20.94 -1.19 -16.76
C ALA A 132 22.11 -1.78 -17.58
N ASN A 133 21.99 -1.79 -18.91
CA ASN A 133 23.04 -2.31 -19.80
C ASN A 133 24.30 -1.43 -19.79
N VAL A 134 24.21 -0.18 -19.32
CA VAL A 134 25.35 0.76 -19.25
C VAL A 134 26.48 0.21 -18.39
N LYS A 135 26.15 -0.58 -17.35
CA LYS A 135 27.13 -1.22 -16.44
C LYS A 135 26.90 -2.72 -16.25
N LYS A 136 26.05 -3.35 -17.07
CA LYS A 136 25.60 -4.75 -16.90
C LYS A 136 25.07 -5.02 -15.48
N SER A 137 24.33 -4.06 -14.93
CA SER A 137 23.69 -4.21 -13.62
C SER A 137 22.52 -5.18 -13.71
N LYS A 138 22.30 -5.99 -12.68
CA LYS A 138 21.07 -6.77 -12.57
C LYS A 138 19.89 -5.83 -12.34
N LEU A 139 18.72 -6.24 -12.82
CA LEU A 139 17.45 -5.55 -12.61
C LEU A 139 16.57 -6.38 -11.69
N ASN A 140 15.92 -5.72 -10.74
CA ASN A 140 14.81 -6.30 -9.99
C ASN A 140 13.56 -5.46 -10.22
N TYR A 141 12.48 -6.07 -10.71
CA TYR A 141 11.17 -5.43 -10.78
C TYR A 141 10.42 -5.74 -9.49
N THR A 142 10.18 -4.73 -8.66
CA THR A 142 9.31 -4.88 -7.49
C THR A 142 7.88 -4.59 -7.90
N LEU A 143 7.07 -5.65 -7.95
CA LEU A 143 5.67 -5.61 -8.37
C LEU A 143 4.79 -5.48 -7.14
N HIS A 144 4.20 -4.30 -6.96
CA HIS A 144 3.37 -3.97 -5.80
C HIS A 144 1.98 -4.62 -5.84
N ASN A 145 1.52 -5.00 -7.03
CA ASN A 145 0.25 -5.67 -7.29
C ASN A 145 0.40 -6.48 -8.58
N VAL A 146 -0.61 -7.28 -8.90
CA VAL A 146 -0.95 -7.53 -10.31
C VAL A 146 -1.60 -6.26 -10.87
N GLU A 147 -0.80 -5.35 -11.41
CA GLU A 147 -1.20 -3.97 -11.74
C GLU A 147 -2.40 -3.89 -12.70
N SER A 148 -2.47 -4.76 -13.72
CA SER A 148 -3.65 -4.77 -14.59
C SER A 148 -4.94 -5.19 -13.87
N GLU A 149 -4.88 -6.20 -13.00
CA GLU A 149 -6.04 -6.62 -12.18
C GLU A 149 -6.42 -5.56 -11.16
N PHE A 150 -5.43 -4.92 -10.55
CA PHE A 150 -5.65 -3.84 -9.60
C PHE A 150 -6.45 -2.70 -10.23
N TYR A 151 -6.08 -2.27 -11.44
CA TYR A 151 -6.83 -1.24 -12.16
C TYR A 151 -8.23 -1.72 -12.59
N PHE A 152 -8.42 -2.99 -12.95
CA PHE A 152 -9.76 -3.53 -13.17
C PHE A 152 -10.62 -3.50 -11.89
N SER A 153 -10.04 -3.80 -10.74
CA SER A 153 -10.73 -3.72 -9.44
C SER A 153 -11.08 -2.26 -9.06
N LEU A 154 -10.21 -1.30 -9.36
CA LEU A 154 -10.53 0.12 -9.23
C LEU A 154 -11.67 0.54 -10.17
N CYS A 155 -11.70 0.01 -11.39
CA CYS A 155 -12.82 0.23 -12.32
C CYS A 155 -14.14 -0.30 -11.76
N PHE A 156 -14.13 -1.47 -11.13
CA PHE A 156 -15.32 -2.08 -10.52
C PHE A 156 -15.86 -1.24 -9.35
N SER A 157 -14.96 -0.82 -8.44
CA SER A 157 -15.32 -0.11 -7.20
C SER A 157 -15.56 1.40 -7.35
N GLU A 158 -15.17 2.01 -8.47
CA GLU A 158 -15.33 3.44 -8.71
C GLU A 158 -16.78 3.81 -9.07
N ALA A 159 -17.29 4.91 -8.54
CA ALA A 159 -18.64 5.39 -8.86
C ALA A 159 -18.67 6.26 -10.13
N LYS A 160 -17.63 7.07 -10.36
CA LYS A 160 -17.62 8.09 -11.43
C LYS A 160 -17.29 7.50 -12.80
N LYS A 161 -18.22 7.59 -13.75
CA LYS A 161 -18.12 7.02 -15.12
C LYS A 161 -16.80 7.33 -15.85
N ILE A 162 -16.35 8.59 -15.83
CA ILE A 162 -15.10 9.00 -16.49
C ILE A 162 -13.89 8.30 -15.86
N LYS A 163 -13.86 8.20 -14.53
CA LYS A 163 -12.79 7.50 -13.81
C LYS A 163 -12.85 5.99 -14.05
N LYS A 164 -14.04 5.38 -14.11
CA LYS A 164 -14.21 3.97 -14.50
C LYS A 164 -13.59 3.71 -15.87
N LEU A 165 -13.92 4.53 -16.87
CA LEU A 165 -13.35 4.41 -18.22
C LEU A 165 -11.82 4.58 -18.21
N HIS A 166 -11.30 5.56 -17.45
CA HIS A 166 -9.86 5.72 -17.27
C HIS A 166 -9.21 4.45 -16.71
N TYR A 167 -9.73 3.89 -15.61
CA TYR A 167 -9.19 2.68 -15.01
C TYR A 167 -9.24 1.47 -15.95
N TYR A 168 -10.34 1.31 -16.68
CA TYR A 168 -10.46 0.26 -17.70
C TYR A 168 -9.39 0.38 -18.79
N ILE A 169 -9.20 1.58 -19.36
CA ILE A 169 -8.17 1.82 -20.39
C ILE A 169 -6.78 1.52 -19.81
N GLN A 170 -6.46 2.06 -18.63
CA GLN A 170 -5.15 1.83 -18.01
C GLN A 170 -4.92 0.34 -17.68
N ALA A 171 -5.93 -0.40 -17.25
CA ALA A 171 -5.84 -1.84 -16.99
C ALA A 171 -5.46 -2.62 -18.26
N CYS A 172 -6.10 -2.31 -19.40
CA CYS A 172 -5.78 -2.91 -20.68
C CYS A 172 -4.34 -2.59 -21.13
N LEU A 173 -3.90 -1.34 -20.95
CA LEU A 173 -2.54 -0.91 -21.30
C LEU A 173 -1.49 -1.55 -20.38
N LEU A 174 -1.77 -1.66 -19.08
CA LEU A 174 -0.90 -2.33 -18.12
C LEU A 174 -0.72 -3.82 -18.46
N LYS A 175 -1.78 -4.50 -18.89
CA LYS A 175 -1.69 -5.90 -19.35
C LYS A 175 -0.70 -6.07 -20.51
N LEU A 176 -0.60 -5.09 -21.42
CA LEU A 176 0.38 -5.10 -22.49
C LEU A 176 1.81 -4.87 -21.97
N ILE A 177 1.99 -3.94 -21.04
CA ILE A 177 3.29 -3.66 -20.42
C ILE A 177 3.79 -4.84 -19.60
N GLU A 178 2.95 -5.45 -18.76
CA GLU A 178 3.23 -6.68 -18.01
C GLU A 178 3.75 -7.76 -18.96
N ARG A 179 2.98 -8.08 -20.02
CA ARG A 179 3.38 -9.08 -21.03
C ARG A 179 4.74 -8.75 -21.66
N ASN A 180 4.99 -7.48 -21.97
CA ASN A 180 6.28 -7.07 -22.55
C ASN A 180 7.42 -7.26 -21.56
N ILE A 181 7.27 -6.85 -20.30
CA ILE A 181 8.31 -6.99 -19.26
C ILE A 181 8.67 -8.46 -19.08
N PHE A 182 7.69 -9.34 -18.85
CA PHE A 182 7.94 -10.76 -18.61
C PHE A 182 8.53 -11.47 -19.84
N ARG A 183 8.07 -11.16 -21.06
CA ARG A 183 8.64 -11.74 -22.30
C ARG A 183 10.11 -11.39 -22.48
N ASN A 184 10.54 -10.19 -22.07
CA ASN A 184 11.94 -9.79 -22.17
C ASN A 184 12.78 -10.41 -21.04
N ALA A 185 12.23 -10.50 -19.84
CA ALA A 185 12.91 -11.14 -18.71
C ALA A 185 13.16 -12.64 -18.93
N TYR A 186 12.23 -13.36 -19.57
CA TYR A 186 12.44 -14.76 -19.94
C TYR A 186 13.69 -15.00 -20.80
N LYS A 187 14.19 -13.97 -21.50
CA LYS A 187 15.38 -14.05 -22.34
C LYS A 187 16.68 -13.63 -21.64
N SER A 188 16.63 -13.26 -20.36
CA SER A 188 17.75 -12.67 -19.64
C SER A 188 17.91 -13.29 -18.25
N ASN A 189 19.15 -13.63 -17.88
CA ASN A 189 19.48 -14.11 -16.53
C ASN A 189 19.77 -12.97 -15.55
N ASP A 190 19.67 -11.71 -15.99
CA ASP A 190 19.99 -10.52 -15.19
C ASP A 190 18.73 -9.82 -14.67
N ILE A 191 17.54 -10.43 -14.82
CA ILE A 191 16.27 -9.86 -14.41
C ILE A 191 15.59 -10.73 -13.37
N ASN A 192 15.33 -10.14 -12.21
CA ASN A 192 14.55 -10.69 -11.10
C ASN A 192 13.21 -9.96 -10.95
N PHE A 193 12.28 -10.62 -10.27
CA PHE A 193 10.97 -10.11 -9.90
C PHE A 193 10.76 -10.30 -8.41
N THR A 194 10.47 -9.22 -7.70
CA THR A 194 10.03 -9.27 -6.31
C THR A 194 8.52 -9.06 -6.27
N PHE A 195 7.79 -10.08 -5.84
CA PHE A 195 6.33 -10.00 -5.61
C PHE A 195 6.06 -9.70 -4.15
N LEU A 196 4.99 -8.96 -3.86
CA LEU A 196 4.63 -8.70 -2.46
C LEU A 196 4.05 -9.93 -1.76
N SER A 197 3.30 -10.76 -2.48
CA SER A 197 2.62 -11.94 -1.93
C SER A 197 2.85 -13.19 -2.80
N GLN A 198 2.62 -14.37 -2.23
CA GLN A 198 2.66 -15.62 -2.99
C GLN A 198 1.52 -15.69 -4.01
N GLU A 199 0.38 -15.11 -3.67
CA GLU A 199 -0.80 -15.01 -4.50
C GLU A 199 -0.54 -14.15 -5.74
N ASP A 200 0.13 -13.00 -5.60
CA ASP A 200 0.55 -12.16 -6.73
C ASP A 200 1.52 -12.93 -7.65
N LYS A 201 2.51 -13.63 -7.05
CA LYS A 201 3.44 -14.48 -7.79
C LYS A 201 2.70 -15.56 -8.58
N LYS A 202 1.74 -16.26 -7.95
CA LYS A 202 0.91 -17.28 -8.60
C LYS A 202 0.13 -16.72 -9.78
N LYS A 203 -0.57 -15.60 -9.59
CA LYS A 203 -1.34 -14.93 -10.66
C LYS A 203 -0.47 -14.52 -11.84
N TYR A 204 0.73 -14.01 -11.59
CA TYR A 204 1.65 -13.67 -12.67
C TYR A 204 2.15 -14.92 -13.43
N LYS A 205 2.42 -16.03 -12.73
CA LYS A 205 2.80 -17.31 -13.36
C LYS A 205 1.69 -17.96 -14.18
N GLU A 206 0.44 -17.80 -13.78
CA GLU A 206 -0.71 -18.27 -14.57
C GLU A 206 -0.82 -17.52 -15.91
N LYS A 207 -0.32 -16.28 -15.97
CA LYS A 207 -0.42 -15.40 -17.15
C LYS A 207 0.83 -15.39 -18.02
N HIS A 208 1.99 -15.67 -17.43
CA HIS A 208 3.29 -15.47 -18.05
C HIS A 208 4.26 -16.60 -17.72
N ILE A 209 5.18 -16.88 -18.64
CA ILE A 209 6.29 -17.79 -18.39
C ILE A 209 7.35 -17.03 -17.60
N ILE A 210 7.64 -17.49 -16.38
CA ILE A 210 8.59 -16.85 -15.46
C ILE A 210 9.51 -17.93 -14.91
N ASN A 211 10.82 -17.66 -14.89
CA ASN A 211 11.78 -18.54 -14.23
C ASN A 211 11.57 -18.48 -12.70
N GLU A 212 11.49 -19.63 -12.05
CA GLU A 212 11.32 -19.73 -10.59
C GLU A 212 12.46 -19.03 -9.85
N ASP A 213 13.69 -19.22 -10.32
CA ASP A 213 14.90 -18.69 -9.68
C ASP A 213 14.99 -17.16 -9.77
N ALA A 214 14.24 -16.57 -10.70
CA ALA A 214 14.13 -15.12 -10.84
C ALA A 214 13.04 -14.52 -9.93
N CYS A 215 12.25 -15.35 -9.23
CA CYS A 215 11.10 -14.90 -8.43
C CYS A 215 11.40 -14.84 -6.94
N LEU A 216 11.41 -13.63 -6.39
CA LEU A 216 11.55 -13.35 -4.96
C LEU A 216 10.20 -12.96 -4.34
N ILE A 217 10.02 -13.27 -3.06
CA ILE A 217 8.88 -12.82 -2.27
C ILE A 217 9.37 -11.77 -1.29
N ASN A 218 8.67 -10.65 -1.24
CA ASN A 218 8.97 -9.57 -0.32
C ASN A 218 8.69 -10.03 1.11
N HIS A 219 9.58 -9.67 2.04
CA HIS A 219 9.41 -9.95 3.47
C HIS A 219 8.32 -9.06 4.12
N ASN A 220 7.84 -8.02 3.42
CA ASN A 220 6.80 -7.09 3.86
C ASN A 220 7.05 -6.44 5.23
N ASN A 221 8.33 -6.35 5.65
CA ASN A 221 8.65 -5.64 6.87
C ASN A 221 8.44 -4.16 6.65
N ILE A 222 7.48 -3.61 7.39
CA ILE A 222 7.29 -2.19 7.52
C ILE A 222 8.02 -1.66 8.75
N ARG A 223 8.43 -0.39 8.69
CA ARG A 223 8.91 0.37 9.84
C ARG A 223 7.73 0.59 10.77
N THR A 224 7.76 -0.03 11.94
CA THR A 224 6.78 0.19 13.02
C THR A 224 7.53 0.39 14.31
N THR A 225 6.93 1.14 15.21
CA THR A 225 7.40 1.25 16.59
C THR A 225 7.21 -0.07 17.33
N ARG A 226 7.62 -0.08 18.60
CA ARG A 226 7.30 -1.16 19.53
C ARG A 226 5.77 -1.31 19.64
N ARG A 227 5.32 -2.47 20.13
CA ARG A 227 3.92 -2.69 20.48
C ARG A 227 3.40 -1.53 21.32
N VAL A 228 2.16 -1.10 21.04
CA VAL A 228 1.52 -0.07 21.86
C VAL A 228 1.10 -0.68 23.20
N ASN A 229 1.27 0.08 24.27
CA ASN A 229 0.58 -0.24 25.52
C ASN A 229 -0.91 0.03 25.30
N ARG A 230 -1.75 -0.95 25.60
CA ARG A 230 -3.18 -0.92 25.30
C ARG A 230 -3.94 -0.43 26.52
N GLU A 231 -4.73 0.63 26.34
CA GLU A 231 -5.63 1.20 27.34
C GLU A 231 -6.99 1.45 26.68
N VAL A 232 -7.76 0.37 26.48
CA VAL A 232 -9.03 0.43 25.76
C VAL A 232 -10.01 1.38 26.47
N LYS A 233 -10.57 2.36 25.74
CA LYS A 233 -11.53 3.32 26.28
C LYS A 233 -12.93 2.71 26.36
N PHE A 234 -13.23 2.00 27.45
CA PHE A 234 -14.56 1.38 27.64
C PHE A 234 -15.71 2.36 27.92
N ASN A 235 -15.40 3.60 28.31
CA ASN A 235 -16.42 4.65 28.52
C ASN A 235 -16.93 5.27 27.20
N ASP A 236 -16.13 5.20 26.13
CA ASP A 236 -16.51 5.62 24.77
C ASP A 236 -15.85 4.65 23.77
N PRO A 237 -16.32 3.39 23.71
CA PRO A 237 -15.68 2.36 22.91
C PRO A 237 -15.80 2.68 21.42
N PHE A 238 -14.82 2.21 20.64
CA PHE A 238 -14.86 2.31 19.19
C PHE A 238 -14.00 1.25 18.50
N PHE A 239 -14.40 0.88 17.28
CA PHE A 239 -13.56 0.16 16.33
C PHE A 239 -12.81 1.15 15.45
N LEU A 240 -11.58 0.81 15.05
CA LEU A 240 -10.74 1.69 14.22
C LEU A 240 -10.54 1.12 12.81
N PHE A 241 -10.84 1.90 11.78
CA PHE A 241 -10.44 1.61 10.41
C PHE A 241 -9.43 2.66 9.94
N PRO A 242 -8.12 2.37 9.95
CA PRO A 242 -7.09 3.31 9.55
C PRO A 242 -6.89 3.30 8.03
N GLY A 243 -7.72 4.05 7.28
CA GLY A 243 -7.64 4.04 5.82
C GLY A 243 -8.51 5.07 5.12
N SER A 244 -7.90 5.76 4.15
CA SER A 244 -8.56 6.75 3.28
C SER A 244 -9.80 6.18 2.59
N LEU A 245 -10.95 6.84 2.75
CA LEU A 245 -12.17 6.52 1.99
C LEU A 245 -12.16 7.14 0.59
N ASP A 246 -11.22 8.03 0.27
CA ASP A 246 -11.00 8.45 -1.11
C ASP A 246 -10.39 7.33 -1.98
N PHE A 247 -9.91 6.26 -1.35
CA PHE A 247 -9.52 5.05 -2.07
C PHE A 247 -10.76 4.19 -2.38
N PRO A 248 -11.11 3.96 -3.66
CA PRO A 248 -12.40 3.36 -4.05
C PRO A 248 -12.71 2.04 -3.36
N ALA A 249 -11.72 1.15 -3.23
CA ALA A 249 -11.90 -0.15 -2.59
C ALA A 249 -12.27 -0.04 -1.10
N ASN A 250 -11.72 0.96 -0.38
CA ASN A 250 -12.07 1.19 1.02
C ASN A 250 -13.52 1.68 1.13
N SER A 251 -13.88 2.74 0.39
CA SER A 251 -15.26 3.26 0.44
C SER A 251 -16.29 2.23 -0.01
N TYR A 252 -15.99 1.44 -1.04
CA TYR A 252 -16.87 0.38 -1.53
C TYR A 252 -17.12 -0.66 -0.44
N SER A 253 -16.05 -1.14 0.20
CA SER A 253 -16.16 -2.21 1.18
C SER A 253 -16.85 -1.76 2.47
N ILE A 254 -16.60 -0.53 2.94
CA ILE A 254 -17.36 0.00 4.09
C ILE A 254 -18.84 0.19 3.72
N LYS A 255 -19.18 0.70 2.53
CA LYS A 255 -20.59 0.78 2.11
C LYS A 255 -21.24 -0.62 2.09
N LYS A 256 -20.56 -1.60 1.49
CA LYS A 256 -21.02 -2.99 1.43
C LYS A 256 -21.29 -3.58 2.83
N LEU A 257 -20.43 -3.28 3.80
CA LEU A 257 -20.59 -3.72 5.19
C LEU A 257 -21.96 -3.29 5.75
N PHE A 258 -22.42 -2.07 5.44
CA PHE A 258 -23.70 -1.53 5.90
C PHE A 258 -24.88 -1.75 4.93
N GLU A 259 -24.73 -2.53 3.86
CA GLU A 259 -25.81 -2.74 2.88
C GLU A 259 -26.90 -3.71 3.36
N ASN A 260 -26.59 -4.61 4.30
CA ASN A 260 -27.59 -5.55 4.81
C ASN A 260 -28.48 -4.85 5.86
N PRO A 261 -29.79 -4.67 5.61
CA PRO A 261 -30.71 -4.01 6.53
C PRO A 261 -31.03 -4.83 7.78
N ASP A 262 -30.77 -6.14 7.79
CA ASP A 262 -31.06 -7.03 8.92
C ASP A 262 -30.01 -6.91 10.03
N ILE A 263 -28.90 -6.21 9.79
CA ILE A 263 -27.83 -6.00 10.76
C ILE A 263 -28.13 -4.79 11.64
N ASP A 264 -28.30 -5.03 12.95
CA ASP A 264 -28.47 -3.98 13.94
C ASP A 264 -27.12 -3.40 14.41
N TRP A 265 -26.62 -2.42 13.67
CA TRP A 265 -25.41 -1.69 14.04
C TRP A 265 -25.51 -1.00 15.40
N GLY A 266 -26.71 -0.75 15.94
CA GLY A 266 -26.92 -0.14 17.26
C GLY A 266 -26.36 -0.95 18.43
N LEU A 267 -26.11 -2.24 18.25
CA LEU A 267 -25.48 -3.12 19.25
C LEU A 267 -23.95 -2.98 19.31
N LEU A 268 -23.35 -2.33 18.31
CA LEU A 268 -21.91 -2.14 18.23
C LEU A 268 -21.50 -0.69 18.50
N PRO A 269 -20.33 -0.48 19.14
CA PRO A 269 -19.68 0.81 19.19
C PRO A 269 -19.41 1.40 17.80
N LYS A 270 -19.22 2.72 17.76
CA LYS A 270 -18.92 3.44 16.52
C LYS A 270 -17.65 2.94 15.85
N ILE A 271 -17.60 3.06 14.53
CA ILE A 271 -16.41 2.85 13.71
C ILE A 271 -15.77 4.21 13.45
N VAL A 272 -14.58 4.43 13.99
CA VAL A 272 -13.74 5.61 13.70
C VAL A 272 -12.90 5.32 12.46
N ILE A 273 -12.98 6.20 11.46
CA ILE A 273 -12.27 6.08 10.19
C ILE A 273 -11.30 7.25 10.02
N THR A 274 -10.00 6.94 9.88
CA THR A 274 -8.94 7.91 9.62
C THR A 274 -8.49 7.88 8.16
N GLY A 275 -7.79 8.93 7.72
CA GLY A 275 -7.26 9.09 6.37
C GLY A 275 -8.05 10.09 5.52
N SER A 276 -7.63 10.28 4.27
CA SER A 276 -8.28 11.25 3.38
C SER A 276 -9.74 10.90 3.11
N VAL A 277 -10.59 11.93 3.18
CA VAL A 277 -12.01 11.84 2.86
C VAL A 277 -12.46 13.16 2.24
N SER A 278 -12.84 13.11 0.96
CA SER A 278 -13.42 14.25 0.25
C SER A 278 -14.84 14.55 0.70
N ASP A 279 -15.30 15.80 0.49
CA ASP A 279 -16.65 16.21 0.89
C ASP A 279 -17.76 15.36 0.26
N THR A 280 -17.56 14.91 -0.99
CA THR A 280 -18.48 13.98 -1.64
C THR A 280 -18.60 12.69 -0.85
N ILE A 281 -17.48 12.08 -0.45
CA ILE A 281 -17.50 10.85 0.34
C ILE A 281 -18.05 11.14 1.74
N ARG A 282 -17.73 12.27 2.36
CA ARG A 282 -18.30 12.65 3.66
C ARG A 282 -19.83 12.69 3.61
N ASN A 283 -20.40 13.27 2.57
CA ASN A 283 -21.85 13.31 2.37
C ASN A 283 -22.45 11.93 2.10
N ASP A 284 -21.78 11.09 1.30
CA ASP A 284 -22.23 9.71 1.06
C ASP A 284 -22.32 8.89 2.35
N PHE A 285 -21.46 9.18 3.32
CA PHE A 285 -21.37 8.45 4.58
C PHE A 285 -22.16 9.09 5.73
N SER A 286 -22.75 10.28 5.54
CA SER A 286 -23.46 10.98 6.61
C SER A 286 -24.74 10.27 7.08
N ILE A 287 -25.24 9.31 6.29
CA ILE A 287 -26.40 8.49 6.64
C ILE A 287 -26.08 7.45 7.74
N TYR A 288 -24.80 7.07 7.90
CA TYR A 288 -24.39 6.04 8.84
C TYR A 288 -24.05 6.65 10.19
N LYS A 289 -25.01 6.59 11.13
CA LYS A 289 -24.86 7.13 12.50
C LYS A 289 -23.71 6.48 13.27
N ASN A 290 -23.36 5.25 12.91
CA ASN A 290 -22.34 4.45 13.59
C ASN A 290 -20.93 4.66 13.00
N ILE A 291 -20.76 5.59 12.07
CA ILE A 291 -19.46 5.93 11.47
C ILE A 291 -19.02 7.34 11.89
N SER A 292 -17.78 7.45 12.36
CA SER A 292 -17.12 8.73 12.64
C SER A 292 -15.94 8.95 11.70
N LEU A 293 -16.02 10.01 10.89
CA LEU A 293 -15.00 10.36 9.89
C LEU A 293 -14.09 11.46 10.40
N VAL A 294 -12.93 11.08 10.95
CA VAL A 294 -11.98 12.03 11.60
C VAL A 294 -10.97 12.63 10.63
N GLY A 295 -10.87 12.09 9.41
CA GLY A 295 -9.92 12.59 8.41
C GLY A 295 -8.48 12.14 8.68
N ARG A 296 -7.52 12.82 8.04
CA ARG A 296 -6.10 12.51 8.21
C ARG A 296 -5.60 13.12 9.52
N VAL A 297 -5.09 12.26 10.40
CA VAL A 297 -4.55 12.64 11.71
C VAL A 297 -3.01 12.54 11.73
N PRO A 298 -2.31 13.29 12.60
CA PRO A 298 -0.89 13.13 12.86
C PRO A 298 -0.53 11.74 13.43
N GLU A 299 0.75 11.35 13.36
CA GLU A 299 1.23 10.03 13.80
C GLU A 299 0.97 9.77 15.29
N ASN A 300 1.18 10.76 16.16
CA ASN A 300 0.92 10.63 17.60
C ASN A 300 -0.57 10.40 17.91
N GLU A 301 -1.46 11.09 17.21
CA GLU A 301 -2.92 10.90 17.36
C GLU A 301 -3.36 9.54 16.81
N LEU A 302 -2.80 9.10 15.68
CA LEU A 302 -3.05 7.75 15.16
C LEU A 302 -2.60 6.67 16.16
N HIS A 303 -1.45 6.87 16.82
CA HIS A 303 -0.97 5.99 17.89
C HIS A 303 -1.89 5.97 19.10
N GLU A 304 -2.46 7.10 19.51
CA GLU A 304 -3.46 7.13 20.58
C GLU A 304 -4.71 6.33 20.19
N LEU A 305 -5.22 6.53 18.98
CA LEU A 305 -6.37 5.77 18.48
C LEU A 305 -6.10 4.25 18.48
N TYR A 306 -4.90 3.86 18.06
CA TYR A 306 -4.44 2.46 18.10
C TYR A 306 -4.37 1.89 19.53
N SER A 307 -3.92 2.69 20.50
CA SER A 307 -3.82 2.26 21.91
C SER A 307 -5.17 2.13 22.61
N THR A 308 -6.18 2.87 22.16
CA THR A 308 -7.46 3.05 22.87
C THR A 308 -8.67 2.40 22.19
N CYS A 309 -8.56 1.97 20.92
CA CYS A 309 -9.64 1.29 20.20
C CYS A 309 -9.90 -0.12 20.75
N ILE A 310 -11.10 -0.66 20.51
CA ILE A 310 -11.42 -2.08 20.76
C ILE A 310 -10.55 -2.98 19.90
N ALA A 311 -10.65 -2.80 18.59
CA ALA A 311 -9.90 -3.51 17.57
C ALA A 311 -9.76 -2.61 16.34
N CYS A 312 -8.74 -2.90 15.54
CA CYS A 312 -8.73 -2.50 14.16
C CYS A 312 -9.68 -3.39 13.35
N ILE A 313 -10.36 -2.81 12.37
CA ILE A 313 -11.19 -3.55 11.43
C ILE A 313 -10.68 -3.36 10.00
N SER A 314 -10.85 -4.40 9.18
CA SER A 314 -10.54 -4.37 7.76
C SER A 314 -11.58 -5.17 6.97
N PRO A 315 -12.79 -4.61 6.75
CA PRO A 315 -13.88 -5.27 6.02
C PRO A 315 -13.65 -5.28 4.50
N ILE A 316 -12.40 -5.27 4.02
CA ILE A 316 -12.07 -5.01 2.62
C ILE A 316 -12.28 -6.24 1.75
N ILE A 317 -13.16 -6.15 0.76
CA ILE A 317 -13.51 -7.28 -0.14
C ILE A 317 -13.10 -7.05 -1.60
N THR A 318 -12.44 -5.93 -1.90
CA THR A 318 -11.98 -5.58 -3.24
C THR A 318 -10.70 -4.75 -3.20
N GLY A 319 -10.13 -4.48 -4.36
CA GLY A 319 -8.88 -3.77 -4.55
C GLY A 319 -7.74 -4.72 -4.92
N GLY A 320 -6.52 -4.33 -4.57
CA GLY A 320 -5.31 -5.13 -4.79
C GLY A 320 -4.28 -4.86 -3.71
N GLY A 321 -3.19 -5.62 -3.77
CA GLY A 321 -2.03 -5.46 -2.90
C GLY A 321 -2.28 -5.84 -1.44
N ILE A 322 -1.21 -5.86 -0.68
CA ILE A 322 -1.22 -6.20 0.74
C ILE A 322 -1.78 -5.02 1.55
N LYS A 323 -2.69 -5.31 2.47
CA LYS A 323 -3.30 -4.29 3.34
C LYS A 323 -2.34 -3.94 4.47
N ILE A 324 -1.44 -3.00 4.21
CA ILE A 324 -0.40 -2.60 5.17
C ILE A 324 -0.93 -2.15 6.53
N LYS A 325 -2.13 -1.58 6.58
CA LYS A 325 -2.85 -1.29 7.83
C LYS A 325 -3.05 -2.53 8.72
N ASN A 326 -3.26 -3.70 8.13
CA ASN A 326 -3.44 -4.95 8.85
C ASN A 326 -2.09 -5.42 9.43
N ILE A 327 -1.01 -5.39 8.62
CA ILE A 327 0.36 -5.67 9.12
C ILE A 327 0.73 -4.71 10.24
N GLU A 328 0.40 -3.43 10.10
CA GLU A 328 0.66 -2.42 11.13
C GLU A 328 -0.10 -2.71 12.42
N ALA A 329 -1.40 -3.00 12.36
CA ALA A 329 -2.19 -3.38 13.53
C ALA A 329 -1.58 -4.61 14.26
N ILE A 330 -1.25 -5.66 13.50
CA ILE A 330 -0.63 -6.89 14.03
C ILE A 330 0.71 -6.58 14.72
N LYS A 331 1.60 -5.82 14.07
CA LYS A 331 2.90 -5.45 14.63
C LYS A 331 2.79 -4.59 15.88
N LEU A 332 1.78 -3.71 15.95
CA LEU A 332 1.51 -2.88 17.11
C LEU A 332 0.84 -3.68 18.25
N GLY A 333 0.44 -4.93 18.03
CA GLY A 333 -0.25 -5.75 19.03
C GLY A 333 -1.72 -5.38 19.20
N ILE A 334 -2.35 -4.88 18.14
CA ILE A 334 -3.75 -4.44 18.16
C ILE A 334 -4.60 -5.55 17.57
N PRO A 335 -5.69 -5.94 18.23
CA PRO A 335 -6.64 -6.89 17.68
C PRO A 335 -7.15 -6.47 16.32
N LEU A 336 -7.25 -7.40 15.39
CA LEU A 336 -7.65 -7.17 14.01
C LEU A 336 -8.81 -8.09 13.64
N ILE A 337 -9.93 -7.51 13.22
CA ILE A 337 -11.03 -8.24 12.58
C ILE A 337 -11.00 -7.92 11.09
N ALA A 338 -10.83 -8.94 10.25
CA ALA A 338 -10.48 -8.77 8.85
C ALA A 338 -11.15 -9.83 7.98
N THR A 339 -11.64 -9.43 6.80
CA THR A 339 -12.12 -10.39 5.80
C THR A 339 -10.94 -11.18 5.24
N GLU A 340 -11.17 -12.41 4.79
CA GLU A 340 -10.19 -13.24 4.08
C GLU A 340 -9.47 -12.49 2.95
N PHE A 341 -10.21 -11.74 2.13
CA PHE A 341 -9.64 -10.95 1.03
C PHE A 341 -8.62 -9.92 1.54
N SER A 342 -8.90 -9.30 2.70
CA SER A 342 -8.02 -8.29 3.27
C SER A 342 -6.77 -8.87 3.93
N CYS A 343 -6.75 -10.18 4.17
CA CYS A 343 -5.63 -10.94 4.72
C CYS A 343 -4.71 -11.56 3.67
N ILE A 344 -5.00 -11.42 2.36
CA ILE A 344 -4.13 -11.93 1.29
C ILE A 344 -2.69 -11.40 1.46
N GLY A 345 -1.73 -12.33 1.50
CA GLY A 345 -0.30 -12.04 1.67
C GLY A 345 0.12 -11.60 3.08
N ILE A 346 -0.73 -11.82 4.09
CA ILE A 346 -0.47 -11.51 5.51
C ILE A 346 -0.48 -12.81 6.31
N ASP A 347 0.50 -12.96 7.19
CA ASP A 347 0.48 -14.04 8.17
C ASP A 347 -0.55 -13.74 9.27
N THR A 348 -1.63 -14.51 9.27
CA THR A 348 -2.73 -14.41 10.23
C THR A 348 -2.62 -15.40 11.38
N SER A 349 -1.51 -16.13 11.51
CA SER A 349 -1.28 -17.05 12.63
C SER A 349 -1.01 -16.34 13.96
N ALA A 350 -0.84 -15.02 13.93
CA ALA A 350 -0.63 -14.21 15.12
C ALA A 350 -1.86 -14.22 16.04
N GLU A 351 -1.60 -14.29 17.34
CA GLU A 351 -2.62 -14.03 18.36
C GLU A 351 -3.22 -12.64 18.12
N ASN A 352 -4.56 -12.54 18.18
CA ASN A 352 -5.38 -11.34 17.96
C ASN A 352 -5.74 -11.01 16.49
N VAL A 353 -5.77 -11.98 15.58
CA VAL A 353 -6.40 -11.81 14.25
C VAL A 353 -7.63 -12.70 14.14
N ILE A 354 -8.79 -12.11 13.88
CA ILE A 354 -10.04 -12.79 13.57
C ILE A 354 -10.29 -12.64 12.07
N VAL A 355 -10.26 -13.76 11.36
CA VAL A 355 -10.50 -13.81 9.91
C VAL A 355 -11.95 -14.21 9.67
N THR A 356 -12.66 -13.43 8.85
CA THR A 356 -14.06 -13.66 8.51
C THR A 356 -14.21 -13.92 7.01
N GLU A 357 -15.35 -14.44 6.60
CA GLU A 357 -15.72 -14.49 5.19
C GLU A 357 -15.84 -13.07 4.57
N ASN A 358 -15.96 -13.01 3.24
CA ASN A 358 -16.00 -11.75 2.48
C ASN A 358 -17.41 -11.15 2.39
N ASP A 359 -18.16 -11.18 3.48
CA ASP A 359 -19.55 -10.72 3.58
C ASP A 359 -19.79 -9.91 4.87
N SER A 360 -20.94 -9.23 4.92
CA SER A 360 -21.27 -8.32 6.02
C SER A 360 -21.73 -9.04 7.29
N CYS A 361 -22.36 -10.21 7.16
CA CYS A 361 -22.94 -10.93 8.30
C CYS A 361 -21.85 -11.54 9.16
N SER A 362 -20.95 -12.34 8.56
CA SER A 362 -19.83 -12.95 9.29
C SER A 362 -18.91 -11.88 9.92
N PHE A 363 -18.71 -10.76 9.22
CA PHE A 363 -17.91 -9.64 9.74
C PHE A 363 -18.57 -8.98 10.95
N TYR A 364 -19.89 -8.75 10.89
CA TYR A 364 -20.64 -8.18 12.00
C TYR A 364 -20.68 -9.11 13.21
N GLU A 365 -20.93 -10.40 13.01
CA GLU A 365 -20.94 -11.40 14.08
C GLU A 365 -19.60 -11.43 14.81
N ALA A 366 -18.48 -11.48 14.07
CA ALA A 366 -17.14 -11.41 14.66
C ALA A 366 -16.89 -10.13 15.46
N MET A 367 -17.36 -8.97 14.97
CA MET A 367 -17.28 -7.71 15.72
C MET A 367 -18.07 -7.76 17.02
N LEU A 368 -19.27 -8.35 16.97
CA LEU A 368 -20.19 -8.44 18.10
C LEU A 368 -19.65 -9.37 19.18
N GLU A 369 -19.23 -10.58 18.80
CA GLU A 369 -18.64 -11.57 19.69
C GLU A 369 -17.39 -11.00 20.38
N TYR A 370 -16.48 -10.40 19.61
CA TYR A 370 -15.24 -9.83 20.16
C TYR A 370 -15.52 -8.69 21.15
N TYR A 371 -16.49 -7.83 20.83
CA TYR A 371 -16.86 -6.72 21.72
C TYR A 371 -17.44 -7.22 23.05
N TYR A 372 -18.35 -8.19 23.03
CA TYR A 372 -18.95 -8.73 24.25
C TYR A 372 -17.97 -9.55 25.08
N GLU A 373 -17.06 -10.30 24.45
CA GLU A 373 -15.98 -10.99 25.16
C GLU A 373 -15.12 -10.00 25.96
N LEU A 374 -14.72 -8.89 25.35
CA LEU A 374 -13.94 -7.85 26.01
C LEU A 374 -14.68 -7.20 27.18
N LEU A 375 -15.98 -6.91 27.03
CA LEU A 375 -16.80 -6.36 28.13
C LEU A 375 -16.89 -7.32 29.31
N ASN A 376 -17.06 -8.61 29.04
CA ASN A 376 -17.16 -9.64 30.08
C ASN A 376 -15.82 -9.79 30.84
N ASN A 377 -14.70 -9.83 30.11
CA ASN A 377 -13.37 -9.94 30.71
C ASN A 377 -13.03 -8.72 31.58
N ASN A 378 -13.32 -7.51 31.10
CA ASN A 378 -13.11 -6.29 31.88
C ASN A 378 -13.97 -6.27 33.16
N THR A 379 -15.22 -6.72 33.08
CA THR A 379 -16.11 -6.82 34.25
C THR A 379 -15.56 -7.79 35.31
N LEU A 380 -14.97 -8.91 34.87
CA LEU A 380 -14.34 -9.90 35.76
C LEU A 380 -13.06 -9.35 36.41
N GLU A 381 -12.23 -8.62 35.67
CA GLU A 381 -11.02 -7.99 36.21
C GLU A 381 -11.35 -6.97 37.32
N ILE A 382 -12.34 -6.10 37.08
CA ILE A 382 -12.79 -5.10 38.07
C ILE A 382 -13.31 -5.77 39.35
N LYS A 383 -14.09 -6.85 39.21
CA LYS A 383 -14.59 -7.63 40.36
C LYS A 383 -13.44 -8.29 41.15
N ASN A 384 -12.41 -8.78 40.47
CA ASN A 384 -11.27 -9.42 41.12
C ASN A 384 -10.32 -8.41 41.79
N THR A 385 -10.24 -7.17 41.30
CA THR A 385 -9.45 -6.11 41.96
C THR A 385 -10.16 -5.53 43.19
N SER A 386 -11.49 -5.40 43.15
CA SER A 386 -12.27 -4.94 44.32
C SER A 386 -12.26 -5.95 45.46
N LEU A 387 -12.31 -7.26 45.18
CA LEU A 387 -12.23 -8.33 46.18
C LEU A 387 -10.85 -8.50 46.83
N ARG A 388 -9.77 -8.02 46.19
CA ARG A 388 -8.39 -8.06 46.74
C ARG A 388 -8.02 -6.80 47.53
N SER A 389 -8.82 -5.75 47.44
CA SER A 389 -8.62 -4.48 48.14
C SER A 389 -9.56 -4.28 49.33
N SER A 390 -10.53 -5.19 49.51
CA SER A 390 -11.31 -5.42 50.74
C SER A 390 -10.66 -6.50 51.59
#